data_AF-A0A2E7M8J2-F1
#
_entry.id   AF-A0A2E7M8J2-F1
#
_cell.length_a   1.000
_cell.length_b   1.000
_cell.length_c   1.000
_cell.angle_alpha   90.00
_cell.angle_beta   90.00
_cell.angle_gamma   90.00
#
_symmetry.space_group_name_H-M   'P 1'
#
loop_
_entity.id
_entity.type
_entity.pdbx_description
1 polymer ?
#
loop_
_entity_poly.entity_id
_entity_poly.type
_entity_poly.pdbx_seq_one_letter_code
_entity_poly.pdbx_strand_id
1 'polypeptide(L)'
;MAHDHRKLYWQIFVMLFVLTVLEVGVVYIPGITKGLLISALVLLALVKAALVGLFYMHLSSETTELKLTVAIPMMIPMFYALVLIVEASWRLLRNVA
;
A
#
# COMPACT_ATOMS: atom_id res chain seq x y z
N MET A 1 20.32 -23.65 16.48
CA MET A 1 20.83 -22.39 15.88
C MET A 1 19.63 -21.50 15.61
N ALA A 2 19.40 -20.49 16.45
CA ALA A 2 18.25 -19.61 16.35
C ALA A 2 18.39 -18.75 15.08
N HIS A 3 17.75 -19.16 14.00
CA HIS A 3 17.72 -18.39 12.76
C HIS A 3 17.07 -17.03 13.05
N ASP A 4 17.86 -15.98 12.89
CA ASP A 4 17.54 -14.61 13.27
C ASP A 4 16.56 -13.99 12.26
N HIS A 5 15.26 -14.21 12.48
CA HIS A 5 14.16 -13.66 11.68
C HIS A 5 14.20 -12.12 11.62
N ARG A 6 14.91 -11.47 12.55
CA ARG A 6 15.13 -10.00 12.56
C ARG A 6 15.78 -9.50 11.28
N LYS A 7 16.72 -10.24 10.68
CA LYS A 7 17.37 -9.81 9.44
C LYS A 7 16.38 -9.72 8.28
N LEU A 8 15.45 -10.68 8.22
CA LEU A 8 14.43 -10.75 7.19
C LEU A 8 13.45 -9.57 7.33
N TYR A 9 12.94 -9.33 8.55
CA TYR A 9 12.10 -8.15 8.85
C TYR A 9 12.78 -6.83 8.50
N TRP A 10 14.07 -6.68 8.85
CA TRP A 10 14.84 -5.50 8.50
C TRP A 10 14.98 -5.31 6.99
N GLN A 11 15.21 -6.39 6.25
CA GLN A 11 15.33 -6.35 4.80
C GLN A 11 14.02 -5.93 4.12
N ILE A 12 12.88 -6.43 4.59
CA ILE A 12 11.55 -6.04 4.10
C ILE A 12 11.26 -4.58 4.44
N PHE A 13 11.59 -4.15 5.66
CA PHE A 13 11.44 -2.75 6.07
C PHE A 13 12.22 -1.82 5.14
N VAL A 14 13.47 -2.13 4.84
CA VAL A 14 14.29 -1.35 3.89
C VAL A 14 13.66 -1.37 2.49
N MET A 15 13.12 -2.51 2.04
CA MET A 15 12.44 -2.60 0.74
C MET A 15 11.19 -1.71 0.68
N LEU A 16 10.35 -1.73 1.73
CA LEU A 16 9.17 -0.86 1.85
C LEU A 16 9.56 0.62 1.92
N PHE A 17 10.65 0.93 2.62
CA PHE A 17 11.19 2.28 2.73
C PHE A 17 11.64 2.80 1.36
N VAL A 18 12.46 2.03 0.63
CA VAL A 18 12.89 2.38 -0.73
C VAL A 18 11.69 2.55 -1.66
N LEU A 19 10.71 1.65 -1.59
CA LEU A 19 9.50 1.74 -2.40
C LEU A 19 8.67 3.01 -2.07
N THR A 20 8.75 3.51 -0.84
CA THR A 20 8.12 4.77 -0.42
C THR A 20 8.87 6.00 -0.89
N VAL A 21 10.20 5.98 -0.81
CA VAL A 21 11.03 7.03 -1.40
C VAL A 21 10.80 7.14 -2.91
N LEU A 22 10.73 6.00 -3.61
CA LEU A 22 10.42 5.96 -5.04
C LEU A 22 9.03 6.51 -5.35
N GLU A 23 8.02 6.13 -4.57
CA GLU A 23 6.65 6.64 -4.75
C GLU A 23 6.61 8.17 -4.63
N VAL A 24 7.18 8.71 -3.55
CA VAL A 24 7.28 10.17 -3.34
C VAL A 24 8.07 10.83 -4.47
N GLY A 25 9.18 10.22 -4.89
CA GLY A 25 9.99 10.70 -6.01
C GLY A 25 9.20 10.80 -7.31
N VAL A 26 8.39 9.79 -7.65
CA VAL A 26 7.56 9.77 -8.87
C VAL A 26 6.53 10.90 -8.86
N VAL A 27 5.98 11.27 -7.71
CA VAL A 27 5.04 12.40 -7.58
C VAL A 27 5.69 13.74 -7.94
N TYR A 28 6.98 13.89 -7.66
CA TYR A 28 7.71 15.14 -7.94
C TYR A 28 8.25 15.25 -9.37
N ILE A 29 8.12 14.21 -10.22
CA ILE A 29 8.59 14.27 -11.61
C ILE A 29 7.58 15.08 -12.45
N PRO A 30 7.94 16.27 -12.94
CA PRO A 30 7.07 17.05 -13.81
C PRO A 30 6.99 16.39 -15.21
N GLY A 31 5.79 16.40 -15.82
CA GLY A 31 5.58 15.92 -17.19
C GLY A 31 4.89 14.55 -17.32
N ILE A 32 4.59 13.88 -16.21
CA ILE A 32 3.81 12.62 -16.22
C ILE A 32 2.31 12.95 -16.37
N THR A 33 1.61 12.24 -17.26
CA THR A 33 0.16 12.36 -17.41
C THR A 33 -0.54 11.91 -16.13
N LYS A 34 -1.56 12.66 -15.69
CA LYS A 34 -2.27 12.40 -14.41
C LYS A 34 -2.75 10.95 -14.28
N GLY A 35 -3.26 10.37 -15.37
CA GLY A 35 -3.74 8.98 -15.38
C GLY A 35 -2.62 7.95 -15.12
N LEU A 36 -1.44 8.17 -15.72
CA LEU A 36 -0.28 7.30 -15.52
C LEU A 36 0.32 7.44 -14.12
N LEU A 37 0.33 8.65 -13.58
CA LEU A 37 0.77 8.91 -12.21
C LEU A 37 -0.16 8.20 -11.21
N ILE A 38 -1.48 8.34 -11.37
CA ILE A 38 -2.46 7.68 -10.49
C ILE A 38 -2.31 6.15 -10.57
N SER A 39 -2.21 5.57 -11.76
CA SER A 39 -2.07 4.11 -11.89
C SER A 39 -0.76 3.59 -11.29
N ALA A 40 0.34 4.32 -11.46
CA ALA A 40 1.63 3.99 -10.86
C ALA A 40 1.57 4.03 -9.32
N LEU A 41 0.99 5.07 -8.73
CA LEU A 41 0.83 5.19 -7.28
C LEU A 41 -0.06 4.07 -6.70
N VAL A 42 -1.17 3.75 -7.38
CA VAL A 42 -2.06 2.66 -6.94
C VAL A 42 -1.33 1.32 -7.00
N LEU A 43 -0.58 1.03 -8.06
CA LEU A 43 0.22 -0.19 -8.16
C LEU A 43 1.28 -0.27 -7.06
N LEU A 44 2.00 0.83 -6.79
CA LEU A 44 2.99 0.89 -5.72
C LEU A 44 2.38 0.65 -4.34
N ALA A 45 1.19 1.23 -4.08
CA ALA A 45 0.45 1.00 -2.85
C ALA A 45 0.01 -0.47 -2.70
N LEU A 46 -0.49 -1.10 -3.76
CA LEU A 46 -0.87 -2.52 -3.75
C LEU A 46 0.32 -3.44 -3.50
N VAL A 47 1.47 -3.17 -4.13
CA VAL A 47 2.71 -3.95 -3.90
C VAL A 47 3.16 -3.86 -2.43
N LYS A 48 3.11 -2.66 -1.83
CA LYS A 48 3.42 -2.50 -0.40
C LYS A 48 2.46 -3.27 0.48
N ALA A 49 1.16 -3.17 0.22
CA ALA A 49 0.15 -3.93 0.95
C ALA A 49 0.41 -5.45 0.83
N ALA A 50 0.73 -5.95 -0.35
CA ALA A 50 1.07 -7.35 -0.56
C ALA A 50 2.34 -7.76 0.20
N LEU A 51 3.40 -6.94 0.19
CA LEU A 51 4.63 -7.19 0.94
C LEU A 51 4.38 -7.21 2.45
N VAL A 52 3.58 -6.29 2.98
CA VAL A 52 3.19 -6.28 4.39
C VAL A 52 2.37 -7.54 4.74
N GLY A 53 1.40 -7.91 3.90
CA GLY A 53 0.57 -9.10 4.12
C GLY A 53 1.33 -10.42 4.04
N LEU A 54 2.25 -10.56 3.08
CA LEU A 54 3.05 -11.78 2.92
C LEU A 54 4.13 -11.92 3.99
N PHE A 55 4.86 -10.84 4.26
CA PHE A 55 6.08 -10.93 5.06
C PHE A 55 5.91 -10.48 6.52
N TYR A 56 5.14 -9.42 6.78
CA TYR A 56 4.93 -8.96 8.16
C TYR A 56 3.93 -9.85 8.90
N MET A 57 2.91 -10.36 8.20
CA MET A 57 1.88 -11.19 8.83
C MET A 57 2.20 -12.69 8.91
N HIS A 58 3.33 -13.19 8.37
CA HIS A 58 3.65 -14.64 8.36
C HIS A 58 2.44 -15.53 8.05
N LEU A 59 1.58 -15.08 7.12
CA LEU A 59 0.22 -15.61 6.93
C LEU A 59 0.23 -17.08 6.47
N SER A 60 1.37 -17.64 6.09
CA SER A 60 1.52 -19.03 5.73
C SER A 60 1.72 -19.99 6.93
N SER A 61 1.98 -19.48 8.14
CA SER A 61 2.43 -20.31 9.28
C SER A 61 1.49 -20.34 10.51
N GLU A 62 0.43 -19.54 10.55
CA GLU A 62 -0.42 -19.43 11.75
C GLU A 62 -1.93 -19.40 11.47
N THR A 63 -2.70 -19.59 12.55
CA THR A 63 -4.15 -19.82 12.61
C THR A 63 -4.96 -18.67 11.99
N THR A 64 -6.07 -19.03 11.34
CA THR A 64 -6.97 -18.12 10.61
C THR A 64 -7.47 -16.93 11.44
N GLU A 65 -7.56 -17.08 12.76
CA GLU A 65 -8.01 -16.04 13.70
C GLU A 65 -7.05 -14.83 13.75
N LEU A 66 -5.73 -15.06 13.78
CA LEU A 66 -4.73 -13.98 13.79
C LEU A 66 -4.71 -13.24 12.45
N LYS A 67 -4.96 -13.96 11.35
CA LYS A 67 -5.08 -13.35 10.02
C LYS A 67 -6.21 -12.32 9.97
N LEU A 68 -7.34 -12.64 10.61
CA LEU A 68 -8.51 -11.75 10.65
C LEU A 68 -8.20 -10.48 11.46
N THR A 69 -7.52 -10.59 12.60
CA THR A 69 -7.15 -9.43 13.43
C THR A 69 -6.25 -8.44 12.71
N VAL A 70 -5.38 -8.88 11.80
CA VAL A 70 -4.53 -7.97 11.01
C VAL A 70 -5.18 -7.57 9.68
N ALA A 71 -6.05 -8.40 9.09
CA ALA A 71 -6.81 -8.03 7.90
C ALA A 71 -7.81 -6.90 8.17
N ILE A 72 -8.42 -6.86 9.35
CA ILE A 72 -9.36 -5.79 9.76
C ILE A 72 -8.72 -4.39 9.66
N PRO A 73 -7.59 -4.08 10.32
CA PRO A 73 -6.95 -2.78 10.21
C PRO A 73 -6.41 -2.51 8.79
N MET A 74 -6.12 -3.56 8.01
CA MET A 74 -5.69 -3.40 6.61
C MET A 74 -6.84 -3.03 5.67
N MET A 75 -8.08 -3.41 5.99
CA MET A 75 -9.28 -3.03 5.22
C MET A 75 -9.66 -1.55 5.40
N ILE A 76 -9.37 -0.95 6.56
CA ILE A 76 -9.69 0.46 6.84
C ILE A 76 -9.10 1.43 5.81
N PRO A 77 -7.79 1.41 5.50
CA PRO A 77 -7.23 2.32 4.49
C PRO A 77 -7.78 2.05 3.09
N MET A 78 -8.15 0.80 2.77
CA MET A 78 -8.79 0.49 1.49
C MET A 78 -10.20 1.11 1.38
N PHE A 79 -11.02 0.97 2.41
CA PHE A 79 -12.32 1.64 2.47
C PHE A 79 -12.20 3.16 2.42
N TYR A 80 -11.25 3.72 3.17
CA TYR A 80 -10.98 5.15 3.16
C TYR A 80 -10.57 5.66 1.77
N ALA A 81 -9.69 4.94 1.07
CA ALA A 81 -9.29 5.28 -0.30
C ALA A 81 -10.49 5.27 -1.26
N LEU A 82 -11.40 4.30 -1.16
CA LEU A 82 -12.62 4.25 -1.98
C LEU A 82 -13.52 5.45 -1.73
N VAL A 83 -13.75 5.81 -0.46
CA VAL A 83 -14.54 7.00 -0.09
C VAL A 83 -13.92 8.25 -0.70
N LEU A 84 -12.60 8.43 -0.60
CA LEU A 84 -11.90 9.58 -1.18
C LEU A 84 -12.01 9.62 -2.71
N ILE A 85 -11.91 8.47 -3.39
CA ILE A 85 -12.07 8.40 -4.85
C ILE A 85 -13.48 8.79 -5.26
N VAL A 86 -14.50 8.30 -4.56
CA VAL A 86 -15.91 8.65 -4.81
C VAL A 86 -16.14 10.15 -4.57
N GLU A 87 -15.63 10.69 -3.46
CA GLU A 87 -15.75 12.10 -3.13
C GLU A 87 -15.04 12.99 -4.15
N ALA A 88 -13.83 12.62 -4.57
CA ALA A 88 -13.07 13.32 -5.60
C ALA A 88 -13.81 13.29 -6.95
N SER A 89 -14.38 12.13 -7.32
CA SER A 89 -15.18 11.97 -8.54
C SER A 89 -16.44 12.83 -8.51
N TRP A 90 -17.13 12.88 -7.37
CA TRP A 90 -18.32 13.71 -7.18
C TRP A 90 -18.01 15.21 -7.28
N ARG A 91 -16.90 15.66 -6.68
CA ARG A 91 -16.43 17.05 -6.78
C ARG A 91 -16.03 17.42 -8.20
N LEU A 92 -15.38 16.51 -8.94
CA LEU A 92 -15.04 16.70 -10.35
C LEU A 92 -16.30 16.88 -11.21
N LEU A 93 -17.32 16.03 -11.04
CA LEU A 93 -18.57 16.14 -11.79
C LEU A 93 -19.32 17.45 -11.50
N ARG A 94 -19.33 17.92 -10.24
CA ARG A 94 -19.96 19.19 -9.86
C ARG A 94 -19.26 20.42 -10.44
N ASN A 95 -17.94 20.40 -10.55
CA ASN A 95 -17.18 21.56 -11.04
C ASN A 95 -17.22 21.74 -12.57
N VAL A 96 -17.71 20.73 -13.30
CA VAL A 96 -17.74 20.71 -14.78
C VAL A 96 -19.16 20.96 -15.32
N ALA A 97 -20.19 20.88 -14.47
CA ALA A 97 -21.59 21.21 -14.78
C ALA A 97 -21.93 22.65 -14.36
#